data_AF-A0A2M7YW49-F1
#
_entry.id   AF-A0A2M7YW49-F1
#
_cell.length_a   1.000
_cell.length_b   1.000
_cell.length_c   1.000
_cell.angle_alpha   90.00
_cell.angle_beta   90.00
_cell.angle_gamma   90.00
#
_symmetry.space_group_name_H-M   'P 1'
#
loop_
_entity.id
_entity.type
_entity.pdbx_description
1 polymer ?
#
loop_
_entity_poly.entity_id
_entity_poly.type
_entity_poly.pdbx_seq_one_letter_code
_entity_poly.pdbx_strand_id
1 'polypeptide(L)'
;MEDFIDQTGALLDWAGEIVRDSGSLRARRVLGEATRLHSRSQSMLTQDHLAVTLSTSRRARAATFHAARLAREALVFSERFQLLSERFARRREDLQDKAQEGRNQMALDLLVRAEDQDIRAHEQYTQGDARQACRILEQVETLQNRAAGLLGVGPVPENLDALLSHTADRLDRAREMLGPGASARSLSLLKDAESALDRARDFQSRGMPGRALKTGELARDLIEKAMLGPMGPDDPAEVAQRQIENWDARESRIPPDLDAALVDLMSGAREHRRSAQAMLEDGRPLMALRQIKLAHDLLDQVERRSR
;
A
#
# COMPACT_ATOMS: atom_id res chain seq x y z
N MET A 1 32.22 -36.05 -18.07
CA MET A 1 30.75 -36.05 -17.87
C MET A 1 30.41 -36.52 -16.47
N GLU A 2 31.03 -37.62 -16.04
CA GLU A 2 31.06 -38.08 -14.64
C GLU A 2 31.38 -36.95 -13.66
N ASP A 3 32.47 -36.20 -13.88
CA ASP A 3 32.82 -35.04 -13.04
C ASP A 3 31.67 -34.02 -12.84
N PHE A 4 30.85 -33.79 -13.87
CA PHE A 4 29.73 -32.84 -13.79
C PHE A 4 28.61 -33.39 -12.88
N ILE A 5 28.38 -34.70 -12.94
CA ILE A 5 27.39 -35.41 -12.13
C ILE A 5 27.88 -35.48 -10.69
N ASP A 6 29.14 -35.79 -10.45
CA ASP A 6 29.73 -35.84 -9.10
C ASP A 6 29.71 -34.47 -8.42
N GLN A 7 30.07 -33.41 -9.15
CA GLN A 7 29.90 -32.04 -8.67
C GLN A 7 28.43 -31.69 -8.36
N THR A 8 27.46 -32.32 -9.03
CA THR A 8 26.04 -32.13 -8.71
C THR A 8 25.68 -32.77 -7.37
N GLY A 9 26.29 -33.92 -7.03
CA GLY A 9 26.19 -34.54 -5.71
C GLY A 9 26.75 -33.62 -4.61
N ALA A 10 27.96 -33.09 -4.80
CA ALA A 10 28.56 -32.16 -3.84
C ALA A 10 27.70 -30.90 -3.60
N LEU A 11 27.05 -30.37 -4.65
CA LEU A 11 26.11 -29.25 -4.51
C LEU A 11 24.85 -29.62 -3.72
N LEU A 12 24.36 -30.86 -3.87
CA LEU A 12 23.22 -31.36 -3.09
C LEU A 12 23.56 -31.46 -1.61
N ASP A 13 24.75 -31.94 -1.27
CA ASP A 13 25.21 -32.05 0.11
C ASP A 13 25.32 -30.67 0.76
N TRP A 14 25.97 -29.72 0.08
CA TRP A 14 26.06 -28.32 0.50
C TRP A 14 24.68 -27.68 0.71
N ALA A 15 23.76 -27.85 -0.24
CA ALA A 15 22.40 -27.32 -0.10
C ALA A 15 21.64 -28.04 1.03
N GLY A 16 21.94 -29.31 1.29
CA GLY A 16 21.37 -30.12 2.35
C GLY A 16 21.62 -29.57 3.74
N GLU A 17 22.82 -29.05 4.00
CA GLU A 17 23.16 -28.37 5.26
C GLU A 17 22.29 -27.13 5.47
N ILE A 18 22.29 -26.21 4.50
CA ILE A 18 21.52 -24.95 4.58
C ILE A 18 20.02 -25.23 4.73
N VAL A 19 19.49 -26.21 3.99
CA VAL A 19 18.08 -26.58 4.05
C VAL A 19 17.71 -27.18 5.41
N ARG A 20 18.60 -27.98 6.01
CA ARG A 20 18.39 -28.55 7.35
C ARG A 20 18.31 -27.45 8.40
N ASP A 21 19.27 -26.52 8.38
CA ASP A 21 19.36 -25.42 9.34
C ASP A 21 18.18 -24.45 9.21
N SER A 22 17.68 -24.24 7.99
CA SER A 22 16.55 -23.34 7.75
C SER A 22 15.21 -23.79 8.32
N GLY A 23 15.05 -25.08 8.65
CA GLY A 23 13.76 -25.66 9.05
C GLY A 23 12.66 -25.60 7.97
N SER A 24 12.92 -25.05 6.78
CA SER A 24 11.90 -24.81 5.76
C SER A 24 11.38 -26.11 5.15
N LEU A 25 10.09 -26.40 5.33
CA LEU A 25 9.44 -27.55 4.68
C LEU A 25 9.45 -27.41 3.15
N ARG A 26 9.29 -26.20 2.63
CA ARG A 26 9.30 -25.94 1.20
C ARG A 26 10.68 -26.21 0.59
N ALA A 27 11.74 -25.71 1.22
CA ALA A 27 13.11 -25.95 0.75
C ALA A 27 13.46 -27.45 0.81
N ARG A 28 13.03 -28.15 1.87
CA ARG A 28 13.17 -29.62 2.00
C ARG A 28 12.49 -30.39 0.86
N ARG A 29 11.28 -30.00 0.45
CA ARG A 29 10.59 -30.65 -0.67
C ARG A 29 11.34 -30.47 -1.99
N VAL A 30 11.79 -29.25 -2.28
CA VAL A 30 12.53 -28.94 -3.52
C VAL A 30 13.88 -29.66 -3.54
N LEU A 31 14.57 -29.73 -2.39
CA LEU A 31 15.81 -30.50 -2.29
C LEU A 31 15.56 -32.00 -2.52
N GLY A 32 14.46 -32.55 -1.97
CA GLY A 32 14.07 -33.94 -2.22
C GLY A 32 13.80 -34.24 -3.71
N GLU A 33 13.22 -33.29 -4.44
CA GLU A 33 13.08 -33.38 -5.91
C GLU A 33 14.44 -33.35 -6.61
N ALA A 34 15.34 -32.44 -6.20
CA ALA A 34 16.68 -32.33 -6.73
C ALA A 34 17.48 -33.64 -6.53
N THR A 35 17.39 -34.26 -5.35
CA THR A 35 18.00 -35.57 -5.05
C THR A 35 17.46 -36.66 -5.97
N ARG A 36 16.13 -36.74 -6.16
CA ARG A 36 15.51 -37.71 -7.07
C ARG A 36 15.97 -37.54 -8.51
N LEU A 37 16.07 -36.29 -8.99
CA LEU A 37 16.58 -36.00 -10.32
C LEU A 37 18.05 -36.41 -10.46
N HIS A 38 18.87 -36.17 -9.44
CA HIS A 38 20.27 -36.58 -9.45
C HIS A 38 20.42 -38.11 -9.46
N SER A 39 19.72 -38.85 -8.60
CA SER A 39 19.73 -40.32 -8.62
C SER A 39 19.26 -40.89 -9.96
N ARG A 40 18.26 -40.26 -10.59
CA ARG A 40 17.81 -40.62 -11.94
C ARG A 40 18.90 -40.37 -12.98
N SER A 41 19.64 -39.26 -12.88
CA SER A 41 20.76 -38.97 -13.78
C SER A 41 21.90 -39.99 -13.63
N GLN A 42 22.23 -40.42 -12.41
CA GLN A 42 23.23 -41.46 -12.16
C GLN A 42 22.79 -42.80 -12.77
N SER A 43 21.52 -43.17 -12.61
CA SER A 43 20.97 -44.40 -13.21
C SER A 43 21.04 -44.37 -14.74
N MET A 44 20.72 -43.22 -15.36
CA MET A 44 20.78 -43.05 -16.82
C MET A 44 22.21 -43.04 -17.37
N LEU A 45 23.18 -42.60 -16.58
CA LEU A 45 24.60 -42.68 -16.93
C LEU A 45 25.03 -44.15 -17.10
N THR A 46 24.61 -45.04 -16.19
CA THR A 46 24.92 -46.47 -16.29
C THR A 46 24.26 -47.18 -17.48
N GLN A 47 23.23 -46.56 -18.07
CA GLN A 47 22.49 -47.06 -19.24
C GLN A 47 22.95 -46.39 -20.56
N ASP A 48 24.02 -45.61 -20.52
CA ASP A 48 24.65 -44.92 -21.67
C ASP A 48 23.75 -43.89 -22.40
N HIS A 49 22.75 -43.35 -21.70
CA HIS A 49 21.83 -42.32 -22.23
C HIS A 49 22.36 -40.89 -22.00
N LEU A 50 23.52 -40.58 -22.56
CA LEU A 50 24.34 -39.39 -22.25
C LEU A 50 23.60 -38.03 -22.33
N ALA A 51 22.79 -37.80 -23.36
CA ALA A 51 22.05 -36.54 -23.53
C ALA A 51 20.97 -36.34 -22.43
N VAL A 52 20.28 -37.42 -22.07
CA VAL A 52 19.21 -37.40 -21.05
C VAL A 52 19.84 -37.28 -19.66
N THR A 53 20.98 -37.93 -19.42
CA THR A 53 21.77 -37.80 -18.19
C THR A 53 22.16 -36.35 -17.92
N LEU A 54 22.77 -35.68 -18.90
CA LEU A 54 23.19 -34.27 -18.76
C LEU A 54 22.01 -33.34 -18.52
N SER A 55 20.91 -33.48 -19.27
CA SER A 55 19.73 -32.63 -19.08
C SER A 55 19.09 -32.83 -17.70
N THR A 56 19.01 -34.06 -17.22
CA THR A 56 18.47 -34.39 -15.89
C THR A 56 19.37 -33.86 -14.77
N SER A 57 20.70 -34.00 -14.92
CA SER A 57 21.67 -33.46 -13.97
C SER A 57 21.63 -31.92 -13.91
N ARG A 58 21.46 -31.22 -15.06
CA ARG A 58 21.25 -29.76 -15.08
C ARG A 58 19.97 -29.34 -14.33
N ARG A 59 18.88 -30.09 -14.51
CA ARG A 59 17.63 -29.86 -13.77
C ARG A 59 17.80 -30.08 -12.27
N ALA A 60 18.55 -31.12 -11.87
CA ALA A 60 18.90 -31.35 -10.47
C ALA A 60 19.65 -30.16 -9.89
N ARG A 61 20.71 -29.65 -10.54
CA ARG A 61 21.44 -28.46 -10.09
C ARG A 61 20.55 -27.23 -9.96
N ALA A 62 19.68 -26.96 -10.94
CA ALA A 62 18.76 -25.83 -10.88
C ALA A 62 17.82 -25.93 -9.67
N ALA A 63 17.28 -27.12 -9.40
CA ALA A 63 16.45 -27.39 -8.22
C ALA A 63 17.26 -27.26 -6.91
N THR A 64 18.52 -27.71 -6.87
CA THR A 64 19.44 -27.54 -5.73
C THR A 64 19.64 -26.07 -5.38
N PHE A 65 19.99 -25.24 -6.36
CA PHE A 65 20.14 -23.79 -6.13
C PHE A 65 18.81 -23.14 -5.72
N HIS A 66 17.69 -23.59 -6.27
CA HIS A 66 16.38 -23.09 -5.86
C HIS A 66 16.07 -23.45 -4.39
N ALA A 67 16.36 -24.68 -3.96
CA ALA A 67 16.21 -25.11 -2.58
C ALA A 67 17.09 -24.29 -1.63
N ALA A 68 18.37 -24.10 -1.96
CA ALA A 68 19.29 -23.28 -1.18
C ALA A 68 18.82 -21.83 -1.05
N ARG A 69 18.29 -21.23 -2.13
CA ARG A 69 17.71 -19.88 -2.10
C ARG A 69 16.51 -19.81 -1.16
N LEU A 70 15.57 -20.75 -1.25
CA LEU A 70 14.41 -20.81 -0.37
C LEU A 70 14.79 -21.00 1.11
N ALA A 71 15.82 -21.80 1.37
CA ALA A 71 16.34 -22.02 2.71
C ALA A 71 16.95 -20.74 3.31
N ARG A 72 17.76 -20.00 2.53
CA ARG A 72 18.30 -18.69 2.95
C ARG A 72 17.21 -17.67 3.21
N GLU A 73 16.21 -17.59 2.33
CA GLU A 73 15.05 -16.72 2.55
C GLU A 73 14.33 -17.08 3.87
N ALA A 74 14.13 -18.37 4.15
CA ALA A 74 13.51 -18.82 5.39
C ALA A 74 14.32 -18.48 6.64
N LEU A 75 15.66 -18.57 6.60
CA LEU A 75 16.53 -18.16 7.70
C LEU A 75 16.38 -16.67 8.02
N VAL A 76 16.39 -15.80 7.01
CA VAL A 76 16.18 -14.36 7.18
C VAL A 76 14.82 -14.07 7.83
N PHE A 77 13.76 -14.76 7.39
CA PHE A 77 12.45 -14.60 8.02
C PHE A 77 12.40 -15.18 9.44
N SER A 78 13.17 -16.23 9.73
CA SER A 78 13.24 -16.82 11.07
C SER A 78 13.90 -15.87 12.07
N GLU A 79 15.05 -15.29 11.72
CA GLU A 79 15.73 -14.29 12.54
C GLU A 79 14.84 -13.05 12.75
N ARG A 80 14.21 -12.57 11.66
CA ARG A 80 13.27 -11.45 11.74
C ARG A 80 12.07 -11.77 12.64
N PHE A 81 11.53 -12.99 12.56
CA PHE A 81 10.41 -13.42 13.41
C PHE A 81 10.78 -13.39 14.89
N GLN A 82 11.96 -13.92 15.26
CA GLN A 82 12.44 -13.90 16.65
C GLN A 82 12.57 -12.47 17.18
N LEU A 83 13.24 -11.60 16.41
CA LEU A 83 13.41 -10.19 16.78
C LEU A 83 12.07 -9.45 16.95
N LEU A 84 11.12 -9.68 16.02
CA LEU A 84 9.81 -9.05 16.09
C LEU A 84 8.98 -9.58 17.25
N SER A 85 8.98 -10.90 17.47
CA SER A 85 8.23 -11.55 18.55
C SER A 85 8.68 -11.02 19.92
N GLU A 86 9.99 -11.00 20.19
CA GLU A 86 10.53 -10.47 21.45
C GLU A 86 10.17 -8.99 21.65
N ARG A 87 10.30 -8.18 20.60
CA ARG A 87 9.97 -6.75 20.63
C ARG A 87 8.48 -6.53 20.92
N PHE A 88 7.61 -7.30 20.28
CA PHE A 88 6.17 -7.16 20.45
C PHE A 88 5.66 -7.72 21.78
N ALA A 89 6.30 -8.75 22.33
CA ALA A 89 6.00 -9.25 23.66
C ALA A 89 6.24 -8.18 24.73
N ARG A 90 7.45 -7.57 24.74
CA ARG A 90 7.79 -6.48 25.68
C ARG A 90 6.87 -5.28 25.51
N ARG A 91 6.65 -4.84 24.28
CA ARG A 91 5.78 -3.69 23.99
C ARG A 91 4.33 -3.94 24.41
N ARG A 92 3.83 -5.17 24.28
CA ARG A 92 2.48 -5.54 24.71
C ARG A 92 2.32 -5.42 26.21
N GLU A 93 3.28 -5.93 26.98
CA GLU A 93 3.30 -5.84 28.44
C GLU A 93 3.22 -4.36 28.89
N ASP A 94 4.09 -3.50 28.35
CA ASP A 94 4.09 -2.06 28.64
C ASP A 94 2.75 -1.37 28.30
N LEU A 95 2.13 -1.74 27.18
CA LEU A 95 0.85 -1.17 26.75
C LEU A 95 -0.31 -1.71 27.58
N GLN A 96 -0.23 -2.96 28.03
CA GLN A 96 -1.25 -3.61 28.84
C GLN A 96 -1.30 -2.99 30.24
N ASP A 97 -0.15 -2.78 30.87
CA ASP A 97 -0.06 -2.11 32.17
C ASP A 97 -0.69 -0.71 32.11
N LYS A 98 -0.30 0.09 31.11
CA LYS A 98 -0.83 1.44 30.90
C LYS A 98 -2.32 1.44 30.56
N ALA A 99 -2.81 0.44 29.82
CA ALA A 99 -4.22 0.31 29.52
C ALA A 99 -5.06 -0.04 30.76
N GLN A 100 -4.51 -0.87 31.65
CA GLN A 100 -5.13 -1.23 32.92
C GLN A 100 -5.16 -0.02 33.88
N GLU A 101 -4.05 0.68 34.03
CA GLU A 101 -3.94 1.92 34.82
C GLU A 101 -4.94 2.98 34.34
N GLY A 102 -4.97 3.21 33.02
CA GLY A 102 -5.87 4.17 32.38
C GLY A 102 -7.31 3.68 32.20
N ARG A 103 -7.63 2.43 32.62
CA ARG A 103 -8.94 1.76 32.43
C ARG A 103 -9.49 1.89 31.01
N ASN A 104 -8.62 1.80 30.00
CA ASN A 104 -8.99 1.97 28.60
C ASN A 104 -9.36 0.61 27.98
N GLN A 105 -10.63 0.25 28.07
CA GLN A 105 -11.14 -1.04 27.59
C GLN A 105 -10.87 -1.25 26.09
N MET A 106 -10.99 -0.20 25.27
CA MET A 106 -10.80 -0.32 23.83
C MET A 106 -9.33 -0.61 23.47
N ALA A 107 -8.38 -0.12 24.25
CA ALA A 107 -6.97 -0.48 24.11
C ALA A 107 -6.72 -1.94 24.53
N LEU A 108 -7.32 -2.39 25.64
CA LEU A 108 -7.23 -3.79 26.07
C LEU A 108 -7.77 -4.75 25.01
N ASP A 109 -8.93 -4.46 24.41
CA ASP A 109 -9.52 -5.29 23.37
C ASP A 109 -8.62 -5.42 22.12
N LEU A 110 -7.90 -4.34 21.77
CA LEU A 110 -6.91 -4.37 20.68
C LEU A 110 -5.69 -5.22 21.04
N LEU A 111 -5.22 -5.16 22.28
CA LEU A 111 -4.08 -5.93 22.77
C LEU A 111 -4.39 -7.43 22.85
N VAL A 112 -5.62 -7.80 23.25
CA VAL A 112 -6.09 -9.20 23.22
C VAL A 112 -6.11 -9.73 21.78
N ARG A 113 -6.63 -8.95 20.83
CA ARG A 113 -6.58 -9.35 19.40
C ARG A 113 -5.15 -9.45 18.88
N ALA A 114 -4.25 -8.60 19.37
CA ALA A 114 -2.84 -8.65 19.00
C ALA A 114 -2.18 -9.94 19.53
N GLU A 115 -2.51 -10.36 20.75
CA GLU A 115 -2.08 -11.62 21.33
C GLU A 115 -2.60 -12.84 20.54
N ASP A 116 -3.89 -12.85 20.17
CA ASP A 116 -4.44 -13.92 19.33
C ASP A 116 -3.69 -14.06 17.99
N GLN A 117 -3.30 -12.93 17.38
CA GLN A 117 -2.51 -12.95 16.15
C GLN A 117 -1.06 -13.38 16.40
N ASP A 118 -0.46 -13.00 17.51
CA ASP A 118 0.88 -13.44 17.89
C ASP A 118 0.93 -14.97 18.09
N ILE A 119 -0.07 -15.56 18.75
CA ILE A 119 -0.22 -17.01 18.89
C ILE A 119 -0.29 -17.68 17.51
N ARG A 120 -1.13 -17.16 16.60
CA ARG A 120 -1.23 -17.67 15.22
C ARG A 120 0.08 -17.53 14.46
N ALA A 121 0.84 -16.46 14.70
CA ALA A 121 2.14 -16.26 14.08
C ALA A 121 3.13 -17.35 14.53
N HIS A 122 3.15 -17.70 15.82
CA HIS A 122 3.95 -18.80 16.36
C HIS A 122 3.53 -20.17 15.80
N GLU A 123 2.23 -20.41 15.61
CA GLU A 123 1.73 -21.61 14.93
C GLU A 123 2.25 -21.72 13.49
N GLN A 124 2.21 -20.62 12.73
CA GLN A 124 2.76 -20.62 11.37
C GLN A 124 4.29 -20.82 11.35
N TYR A 125 4.99 -20.24 12.32
CA TYR A 125 6.43 -20.40 12.46
C TYR A 125 6.81 -21.86 12.76
N THR A 126 6.12 -22.50 13.70
CA THR A 126 6.33 -23.92 14.04
C THR A 126 5.98 -24.87 12.89
N GLN A 127 5.03 -24.50 12.02
CA GLN A 127 4.72 -25.19 10.77
C GLN A 127 5.79 -24.97 9.67
N GLY A 128 6.79 -24.13 9.91
CA GLY A 128 7.89 -23.86 8.98
C GLY A 128 7.56 -22.82 7.90
N ASP A 129 6.51 -22.01 8.09
CA ASP A 129 6.20 -20.84 7.25
C ASP A 129 6.54 -19.52 7.95
N ALA A 130 7.84 -19.28 8.13
CA ALA A 130 8.36 -18.07 8.77
C ALA A 130 7.93 -16.78 8.04
N ARG A 131 7.70 -16.84 6.72
CA ARG A 131 7.24 -15.69 5.93
C ARG A 131 5.79 -15.32 6.25
N GLN A 132 4.91 -16.32 6.36
CA GLN A 132 3.54 -16.08 6.79
C GLN A 132 3.51 -15.60 8.25
N ALA A 133 4.32 -16.21 9.12
CA ALA A 133 4.46 -15.78 10.52
C ALA A 133 4.84 -14.29 10.63
N CYS A 134 5.85 -13.83 9.89
CA CYS A 134 6.24 -12.42 9.85
C CYS A 134 5.10 -11.50 9.37
N ARG A 135 4.34 -11.90 8.35
CA ARG A 135 3.19 -11.12 7.86
C ARG A 135 2.09 -10.98 8.91
N ILE A 136 1.88 -12.01 9.74
CA ILE A 136 0.93 -11.93 10.87
C ILE A 136 1.48 -10.98 11.95
N LEU A 137 2.78 -11.04 12.26
CA LEU A 137 3.41 -10.12 13.20
C LEU A 137 3.33 -8.64 12.77
N GLU A 138 3.34 -8.33 11.47
CA GLU A 138 3.08 -6.97 10.97
C GLU A 138 1.65 -6.48 11.30
N GLN A 139 0.69 -7.40 11.38
CA GLN A 139 -0.68 -7.09 11.83
C GLN A 139 -0.73 -6.87 13.35
N VAL A 140 0.02 -7.66 14.12
CA VAL A 140 0.23 -7.46 15.57
C VAL A 140 0.76 -6.04 15.82
N GLU A 141 1.77 -5.60 15.08
CA GLU A 141 2.33 -4.25 15.17
C GLU A 141 1.28 -3.18 14.93
N THR A 142 0.43 -3.38 13.91
CA THR A 142 -0.64 -2.44 13.58
C THR A 142 -1.65 -2.32 14.72
N LEU A 143 -2.03 -3.43 15.33
CA LEU A 143 -2.94 -3.45 16.48
C LEU A 143 -2.31 -2.78 17.71
N GLN A 144 -1.04 -3.08 18.01
CA GLN A 144 -0.30 -2.46 19.11
C GLN A 144 -0.11 -0.95 18.89
N ASN A 145 0.17 -0.50 17.66
CA ASN A 145 0.27 0.92 17.33
C ASN A 145 -1.06 1.65 17.52
N ARG A 146 -2.18 0.99 17.21
CA ARG A 146 -3.52 1.55 17.46
C ARG A 146 -3.81 1.63 18.96
N ALA A 147 -3.50 0.58 19.73
CA ALA A 147 -3.63 0.58 21.19
C ALA A 147 -2.77 1.68 21.83
N ALA A 148 -1.50 1.77 21.44
CA ALA A 148 -0.57 2.85 21.78
C ALA A 148 -1.17 4.24 21.51
N GLY A 149 -1.75 4.46 20.33
CA GLY A 149 -2.42 5.71 19.99
C GLY A 149 -3.61 6.05 20.90
N LEU A 150 -4.40 5.05 21.33
CA LEU A 150 -5.50 5.24 22.29
C LEU A 150 -5.02 5.57 23.70
N LEU A 151 -3.86 5.06 24.09
CA LEU A 151 -3.24 5.31 25.39
C LEU A 151 -2.41 6.60 25.42
N GLY A 152 -2.20 7.25 24.27
CA GLY A 152 -1.25 8.36 24.16
C GLY A 152 0.20 7.92 24.29
N VAL A 153 0.46 6.61 24.19
CA VAL A 153 1.76 5.93 24.28
C VAL A 153 2.22 5.57 22.86
N GLY A 154 2.10 6.52 21.92
CA GLY A 154 2.82 6.41 20.64
C GLY A 154 4.32 6.63 20.87
N PRO A 155 5.18 6.51 19.84
CA PRO A 155 6.47 7.18 19.91
C PRO A 155 6.16 8.67 20.13
N VAL A 156 6.29 9.14 21.38
CA VAL A 156 6.48 10.56 21.62
C VAL A 156 7.87 10.77 21.05
N PRO A 157 8.02 11.46 19.91
CA PRO A 157 9.33 11.83 19.46
C PRO A 157 9.98 12.55 20.64
N GLU A 158 11.21 12.20 20.99
CA GLU A 158 11.93 12.72 22.17
C GLU A 158 11.90 14.27 22.23
N ASN A 159 11.54 14.93 21.12
CA ASN A 159 11.13 16.32 21.07
C ASN A 159 9.83 16.53 20.26
N LEU A 160 8.65 16.30 20.87
CA LEU A 160 7.36 16.78 20.33
C LEU A 160 7.41 18.28 20.05
N ASP A 161 8.06 19.05 20.93
CA ASP A 161 8.37 20.46 20.74
C ASP A 161 9.14 20.72 19.43
N ALA A 162 10.21 19.96 19.16
CA ALA A 162 10.98 20.14 17.94
C ALA A 162 10.17 19.78 16.69
N LEU A 163 9.24 18.83 16.77
CA LEU A 163 8.39 18.49 15.63
C LEU A 163 7.28 19.50 15.37
N LEU A 164 6.67 20.06 16.42
CA LEU A 164 5.74 21.17 16.23
C LEU A 164 6.49 22.42 15.74
N SER A 165 7.72 22.67 16.21
CA SER A 165 8.60 23.72 15.70
C SER A 165 8.92 23.51 14.22
N HIS A 166 9.36 22.32 13.83
CA HIS A 166 9.65 22.00 12.43
C HIS A 166 8.39 22.07 11.53
N THR A 167 7.22 21.76 12.09
CA THR A 167 5.94 21.94 11.38
C THR A 167 5.60 23.41 11.19
N ALA A 168 5.90 24.27 12.18
CA ALA A 168 5.80 25.73 12.05
C ALA A 168 6.74 26.26 10.96
N ASP A 169 8.01 25.86 10.99
CA ASP A 169 9.00 26.26 9.96
C ASP A 169 8.56 25.85 8.55
N ARG A 170 7.94 24.66 8.42
CA ARG A 170 7.38 24.19 7.15
C ARG A 170 6.17 25.01 6.70
N LEU A 171 5.31 25.42 7.62
CA LEU A 171 4.16 26.28 7.33
C LEU A 171 4.62 27.65 6.82
N ASP A 172 5.63 28.23 7.47
CA ASP A 172 6.18 29.54 7.08
C ASP A 172 6.87 29.47 5.71
N ARG A 173 7.68 28.44 5.47
CA ARG A 173 8.26 28.19 4.13
C ARG A 173 7.19 27.97 3.07
N ALA A 174 6.10 27.29 3.40
CA ALA A 174 5.00 27.06 2.48
C ALA A 174 4.30 28.37 2.10
N ARG A 175 4.09 29.27 3.06
CA ARG A 175 3.55 30.63 2.82
C ARG A 175 4.48 31.46 1.94
N GLU A 176 5.78 31.44 2.22
CA GLU A 176 6.79 32.14 1.44
C GLU A 176 6.84 31.62 0.00
N MET A 177 6.83 30.30 -0.19
CA MET A 177 6.88 29.68 -1.51
C MET A 177 5.62 29.94 -2.35
N LEU A 178 4.44 29.91 -1.73
CA LEU A 178 3.17 30.12 -2.44
C LEU A 178 2.93 31.61 -2.75
N GLY A 179 3.44 32.52 -1.91
CA GLY A 179 3.43 33.96 -2.16
C GLY A 179 2.03 34.58 -2.30
N PRO A 180 1.94 35.86 -2.70
CA PRO A 180 0.66 36.58 -2.84
C PRO A 180 -0.20 36.14 -4.03
N GLY A 181 0.34 35.30 -4.93
CA GLY A 181 -0.37 34.73 -6.08
C GLY A 181 -0.97 33.34 -5.82
N ALA A 182 -0.94 32.87 -4.58
CA ALA A 182 -1.46 31.55 -4.21
C ALA A 182 -2.98 31.45 -4.41
N SER A 183 -3.46 30.25 -4.76
CA SER A 183 -4.90 30.00 -4.87
C SER A 183 -5.61 30.22 -3.53
N ALA A 184 -6.85 30.70 -3.55
CA ALA A 184 -7.66 30.87 -2.34
C ALA A 184 -7.79 29.57 -1.53
N ARG A 185 -7.78 28.41 -2.20
CA ARG A 185 -7.80 27.09 -1.57
C ARG A 185 -6.49 26.76 -0.86
N SER A 186 -5.35 26.99 -1.51
CA SER A 186 -4.03 26.80 -0.86
C SER A 186 -3.90 27.70 0.36
N LEU A 187 -4.35 28.95 0.28
CA LEU A 187 -4.39 29.87 1.42
C LEU A 187 -5.32 29.38 2.53
N SER A 188 -6.50 28.84 2.20
CA SER A 188 -7.41 28.23 3.17
C SER A 188 -6.77 27.02 3.86
N LEU A 189 -6.12 26.13 3.10
CA LEU A 189 -5.46 24.94 3.64
C LEU A 189 -4.30 25.31 4.58
N LEU A 190 -3.54 26.35 4.26
CA LEU A 190 -2.50 26.86 5.16
C LEU A 190 -3.10 27.46 6.45
N LYS A 191 -4.25 28.14 6.36
CA LYS A 191 -4.97 28.66 7.53
C LYS A 191 -5.54 27.54 8.41
N ASP A 192 -6.05 26.48 7.80
CA ASP A 192 -6.52 25.30 8.50
C ASP A 192 -5.34 24.53 9.15
N ALA A 193 -4.20 24.49 8.47
CA ALA A 193 -2.96 23.92 9.01
C ALA A 193 -2.46 24.70 10.23
N GLU A 194 -2.47 26.03 10.19
CA GLU A 194 -2.15 26.89 11.33
C GLU A 194 -3.07 26.62 12.52
N SER A 195 -4.38 26.59 12.27
CA SER A 195 -5.38 26.28 13.29
C SER A 195 -5.22 24.87 13.87
N ALA A 196 -4.74 23.91 13.09
CA ALA A 196 -4.38 22.57 13.57
C ALA A 196 -3.10 22.59 14.41
N LEU A 197 -2.07 23.33 13.98
CA LEU A 197 -0.82 23.48 14.73
C LEU A 197 -1.02 24.15 16.09
N ASP A 198 -1.84 25.19 16.17
CA ASP A 198 -2.16 25.86 17.44
C ASP A 198 -2.92 24.93 18.41
N ARG A 199 -3.86 24.13 17.88
CA ARG A 199 -4.52 23.08 18.66
C ARG A 199 -3.55 21.99 19.11
N ALA A 200 -2.57 21.64 18.29
CA ALA A 200 -1.54 20.68 18.67
C ALA A 200 -0.69 21.20 19.85
N ARG A 201 -0.32 22.49 19.82
CA ARG A 201 0.39 23.16 20.93
C ARG A 201 -0.46 23.23 22.21
N ASP A 202 -1.75 23.51 22.09
CA ASP A 202 -2.68 23.49 23.24
C ASP A 202 -2.83 22.08 23.83
N PHE A 203 -2.92 21.04 23.00
CA PHE A 203 -2.91 19.67 23.53
C PHE A 203 -1.59 19.32 24.22
N GLN A 204 -0.47 19.81 23.72
CA GLN A 204 0.82 19.60 24.36
C GLN A 204 0.92 20.29 25.72
N SER A 205 0.52 21.56 25.83
CA SER A 205 0.54 22.29 27.10
C SER A 205 -0.37 21.68 28.16
N ARG A 206 -1.43 20.98 27.73
CA ARG A 206 -2.34 20.20 28.60
C ARG A 206 -1.84 18.79 28.92
N GLY A 207 -0.61 18.43 28.54
CA GLY A 207 -0.05 17.11 28.80
C GLY A 207 -0.73 15.98 28.01
N MET A 208 -1.29 16.28 26.82
CA MET A 208 -1.94 15.32 25.93
C MET A 208 -1.07 15.06 24.67
N PRO A 209 0.13 14.46 24.79
CA PRO A 209 1.10 14.35 23.70
C PRO A 209 0.59 13.55 22.50
N GLY A 210 -0.23 12.52 22.71
CA GLY A 210 -0.83 11.74 21.61
C GLY A 210 -1.82 12.56 20.76
N ARG A 211 -2.60 13.44 21.38
CA ARG A 211 -3.53 14.34 20.66
C ARG A 211 -2.76 15.46 19.95
N ALA A 212 -1.72 15.99 20.59
CA ALA A 212 -0.81 16.95 20.00
C ALA A 212 -0.15 16.37 18.73
N LEU A 213 0.38 15.15 18.81
CA LEU A 213 1.03 14.48 17.67
C LEU A 213 0.06 14.28 16.49
N LYS A 214 -1.13 13.73 16.74
CA LYS A 214 -2.15 13.52 15.70
C LYS A 214 -2.61 14.82 15.04
N THR A 215 -2.73 15.88 15.84
CA THR A 215 -3.16 17.19 15.33
C THR A 215 -2.02 17.89 14.58
N GLY A 216 -0.77 17.67 14.99
CA GLY A 216 0.43 18.09 14.26
C GLY A 216 0.64 17.32 12.95
N GLU A 217 0.26 16.04 12.87
CA GLU A 217 0.21 15.29 11.60
C GLU A 217 -0.81 15.91 10.63
N LEU A 218 -2.02 16.20 11.10
CA LEU A 218 -3.03 16.88 10.30
C LEU A 218 -2.52 18.22 9.75
N ALA A 219 -1.82 19.01 10.56
CA ALA A 219 -1.21 20.26 10.11
C ALA A 219 -0.20 20.03 8.97
N ARG A 220 0.67 19.01 9.08
CA ARG A 220 1.63 18.64 8.03
C ARG A 220 0.96 18.20 6.74
N ASP A 221 -0.09 17.38 6.83
CA ASP A 221 -0.85 16.92 5.66
C ASP A 221 -1.53 18.08 4.93
N LEU A 222 -2.05 19.05 5.68
CA LEU A 222 -2.67 20.25 5.11
C LEU A 222 -1.63 21.17 4.44
N ILE A 223 -0.44 21.31 5.03
CA ILE A 223 0.69 22.03 4.41
C ILE A 223 1.08 21.34 3.10
N GLU A 224 1.25 20.01 3.12
CA GLU A 224 1.61 19.26 1.92
C GLU A 224 0.55 19.40 0.81
N LYS A 225 -0.73 19.31 1.17
CA LYS A 225 -1.85 19.55 0.24
C LYS A 225 -1.88 20.98 -0.31
N ALA A 226 -1.53 21.97 0.50
CA ALA A 226 -1.44 23.36 0.03
C ALA A 226 -0.30 23.55 -0.97
N MET A 227 0.83 22.88 -0.72
CA MET A 227 2.10 23.00 -1.46
C MET A 227 2.15 22.22 -2.76
N LEU A 228 1.49 21.06 -2.81
CA LEU A 228 1.42 20.25 -4.03
C LEU A 228 0.60 20.94 -5.13
N GLY A 229 -0.09 22.05 -4.83
CA GLY A 229 -1.06 22.64 -5.74
C GLY A 229 -2.14 21.61 -6.11
N PRO A 230 -3.04 21.91 -7.05
CA PRO A 230 -4.04 20.93 -7.47
C PRO A 230 -3.36 19.76 -8.18
N MET A 231 -3.22 18.61 -7.51
CA MET A 231 -3.03 17.33 -8.18
C MET A 231 -4.36 16.95 -8.86
N GLY A 232 -4.58 17.47 -10.07
CA GLY A 232 -5.81 17.28 -10.85
C GLY A 232 -6.92 18.30 -10.51
N PRO A 233 -7.87 18.55 -11.43
CA PRO A 233 -8.86 19.60 -11.27
C PRO A 233 -9.87 19.18 -10.20
N ASP A 234 -9.78 19.82 -9.04
CA ASP A 234 -10.58 19.51 -7.86
C ASP A 234 -11.74 20.50 -7.66
N ASP A 235 -11.83 21.59 -8.43
CA ASP A 235 -13.06 22.37 -8.47
C ASP A 235 -14.04 21.64 -9.39
N PRO A 236 -15.12 21.03 -8.85
CA PRO A 236 -16.08 20.35 -9.68
C PRO A 236 -16.67 21.27 -10.76
N ALA A 237 -16.63 22.59 -10.56
CA ALA A 237 -17.05 23.58 -11.55
C ALA A 237 -16.06 23.66 -12.73
N GLU A 238 -14.76 23.75 -12.48
CA GLU A 238 -13.73 23.72 -13.53
C GLU A 238 -13.70 22.37 -14.27
N VAL A 239 -13.94 21.26 -13.56
CA VAL A 239 -14.06 19.94 -14.18
C VAL A 239 -15.28 19.89 -15.09
N ALA A 240 -16.44 20.34 -14.60
CA ALA A 240 -17.66 20.39 -15.39
C ALA A 240 -17.47 21.25 -16.64
N GLN A 241 -16.87 22.43 -16.48
CA GLN A 241 -16.57 23.35 -17.58
C GLN A 241 -15.67 22.68 -18.64
N ARG A 242 -14.59 22.03 -18.22
CA ARG A 242 -13.69 21.32 -19.14
C ARG A 242 -14.37 20.16 -19.85
N GLN A 243 -15.26 19.43 -19.17
CA GLN A 243 -16.04 18.35 -19.79
C GLN A 243 -17.04 18.91 -20.80
N ILE A 244 -17.66 20.06 -20.53
CA ILE A 244 -18.54 20.74 -21.48
C ILE A 244 -17.76 21.16 -22.74
N GLU A 245 -16.59 21.79 -22.58
CA GLU A 245 -15.71 22.17 -23.70
C GLU A 245 -15.26 20.97 -24.53
N ASN A 246 -14.90 19.86 -23.86
CA ASN A 246 -14.53 18.63 -24.53
C ASN A 246 -15.71 18.01 -25.30
N TRP A 247 -16.92 18.08 -24.75
CA TRP A 247 -18.13 17.62 -25.42
C TRP A 247 -18.40 18.46 -26.68
N ASP A 248 -18.32 19.79 -26.59
CA ASP A 248 -18.51 20.70 -27.74
C ASP A 248 -17.48 20.44 -28.85
N ALA A 249 -16.21 20.23 -28.46
CA ALA A 249 -15.15 19.89 -29.38
C ALA A 249 -15.36 18.53 -30.06
N ARG A 250 -16.06 17.59 -29.42
CA ARG A 250 -16.42 16.30 -30.01
C ARG A 250 -17.65 16.41 -30.90
N GLU A 251 -18.69 17.12 -30.48
CA GLU A 251 -19.88 17.38 -31.27
C GLU A 251 -19.52 18.00 -32.63
N SER A 252 -18.61 18.98 -32.64
CA SER A 252 -18.20 19.66 -33.89
C SER A 252 -17.56 18.73 -34.94
N ARG A 253 -17.19 17.50 -34.56
CA ARG A 253 -16.61 16.49 -35.45
C ARG A 253 -17.68 15.54 -36.02
N ILE A 254 -18.92 15.62 -35.55
CA ILE A 254 -20.01 14.77 -36.03
C ILE A 254 -20.55 15.35 -37.34
N PRO A 255 -20.71 14.52 -38.39
CA PRO A 255 -21.23 14.98 -39.67
C PRO A 255 -22.70 15.48 -39.54
N PRO A 256 -23.09 16.54 -40.29
CA PRO A 256 -24.42 17.16 -40.17
C PRO A 256 -25.55 16.29 -40.76
N ASP A 257 -25.23 15.32 -41.60
CA ASP A 257 -26.12 14.39 -42.29
C ASP A 257 -26.31 13.10 -41.48
N LEU A 258 -27.00 13.23 -40.34
CA LEU A 258 -27.39 12.09 -39.50
C LEU A 258 -28.76 11.52 -39.91
N ASP A 259 -28.89 10.20 -39.84
CA ASP A 259 -30.18 9.52 -39.96
C ASP A 259 -31.15 9.96 -38.85
N ALA A 260 -32.46 9.90 -39.11
CA ALA A 260 -33.50 10.36 -38.18
C ALA A 260 -33.37 9.78 -36.76
N ALA A 261 -33.01 8.50 -36.63
CA ALA A 261 -32.79 7.85 -35.34
C ALA A 261 -31.55 8.38 -34.57
N LEU A 262 -30.54 8.87 -35.29
CA LEU A 262 -29.35 9.49 -34.70
C LEU A 262 -29.58 10.97 -34.37
N VAL A 263 -30.46 11.64 -35.12
CA VAL A 263 -30.91 13.01 -34.84
C VAL A 263 -31.60 13.09 -33.48
N ASP A 264 -32.45 12.12 -33.14
CA ASP A 264 -33.14 12.08 -31.83
C ASP A 264 -32.15 11.88 -30.67
N LEU A 265 -31.19 10.96 -30.82
CA LEU A 265 -30.13 10.73 -29.83
C LEU A 265 -29.23 11.95 -29.65
N MET A 266 -28.86 12.61 -30.75
CA MET A 266 -28.05 13.83 -30.72
C MET A 266 -28.81 14.99 -30.06
N SER A 267 -30.12 15.09 -30.29
CA SER A 267 -30.98 16.08 -29.64
C SER A 267 -31.04 15.87 -28.12
N GLY A 268 -31.17 14.63 -27.66
CA GLY A 268 -31.07 14.28 -26.24
C GLY A 268 -29.70 14.59 -25.63
N ALA A 269 -28.61 14.30 -26.34
CA ALA A 269 -27.26 14.64 -25.90
C ALA A 269 -27.07 16.16 -25.70
N ARG A 270 -27.56 16.97 -26.66
CA ARG A 270 -27.56 18.44 -26.59
C ARG A 270 -28.38 18.98 -25.42
N GLU A 271 -29.49 18.35 -25.09
CA GLU A 271 -30.33 18.73 -23.96
C GLU A 271 -29.62 18.49 -22.62
N HIS A 272 -28.98 17.34 -22.45
CA HIS A 272 -28.16 17.05 -21.27
C HIS A 272 -26.95 17.99 -21.15
N ARG A 273 -26.28 18.33 -22.26
CA ARG A 273 -25.20 19.33 -22.24
C ARG A 273 -25.70 20.73 -21.86
N ARG A 274 -26.82 21.20 -22.40
CA ARG A 274 -27.43 22.48 -22.00
C ARG A 274 -27.83 22.48 -20.53
N SER A 275 -28.39 21.38 -20.05
CA SER A 275 -28.73 21.20 -18.63
C SER A 275 -27.49 21.22 -17.74
N ALA A 276 -26.37 20.63 -18.18
CA ALA A 276 -25.10 20.67 -17.46
C ALA A 276 -24.57 22.11 -17.31
N GLN A 277 -24.62 22.91 -18.38
CA GLN A 277 -24.22 24.32 -18.36
C GLN A 277 -25.10 25.15 -17.42
N ALA A 278 -26.43 25.00 -17.49
CA ALA A 278 -27.34 25.71 -16.58
C ALA A 278 -27.10 25.33 -15.10
N MET A 279 -26.87 24.05 -14.82
CA MET A 279 -26.55 23.58 -13.46
C MET A 279 -25.20 24.12 -12.96
N LEU A 280 -24.25 24.34 -13.86
CA LEU A 280 -22.95 24.92 -13.53
C LEU A 280 -23.08 26.42 -13.20
N GLU A 281 -23.84 27.17 -14.01
CA GLU A 281 -24.16 28.59 -13.79
C GLU A 281 -24.95 28.81 -12.49
N ASP A 282 -25.83 27.87 -12.12
CA ASP A 282 -26.56 27.85 -10.86
C ASP A 282 -25.70 27.45 -9.64
N GLY A 283 -24.38 27.24 -9.81
CA GLY A 283 -23.48 26.85 -8.72
C GLY A 283 -23.69 25.41 -8.21
N ARG A 284 -24.21 24.51 -9.06
CA ARG A 284 -24.45 23.09 -8.74
C ARG A 284 -23.53 22.16 -9.53
N PRO A 285 -22.20 22.22 -9.33
CA PRO A 285 -21.23 21.61 -10.24
C PRO A 285 -21.23 20.08 -10.21
N LEU A 286 -21.59 19.44 -9.10
CA LEU A 286 -21.74 17.97 -9.05
C LEU A 286 -22.93 17.46 -9.89
N MET A 287 -24.01 18.26 -10.00
CA MET A 287 -25.13 17.93 -10.88
C MET A 287 -24.77 18.19 -12.34
N ALA A 288 -24.02 19.26 -12.61
CA ALA A 288 -23.46 19.52 -13.94
C ALA A 288 -22.59 18.34 -14.42
N LEU A 289 -21.73 17.79 -13.56
CA LEU A 289 -20.91 16.60 -13.88
C LEU A 289 -21.74 15.35 -14.21
N ARG A 290 -22.86 15.14 -13.54
CA ARG A 290 -23.76 14.02 -13.85
C ARG A 290 -24.44 14.21 -15.20
N GLN A 291 -24.90 15.43 -15.49
CA GLN A 291 -25.57 15.76 -16.76
C GLN A 291 -24.61 15.68 -17.94
N ILE A 292 -23.39 16.22 -17.81
CA ILE A 292 -22.41 16.18 -18.90
C ILE A 292 -21.92 14.75 -19.18
N LYS A 293 -21.88 13.89 -18.16
CA LYS A 293 -21.61 12.46 -18.36
C LYS A 293 -22.68 11.79 -19.23
N LEU A 294 -23.97 12.03 -18.94
CA LEU A 294 -25.07 11.50 -19.76
C LEU A 294 -25.00 12.02 -21.20
N ALA A 295 -24.62 13.29 -21.39
CA ALA A 295 -24.41 13.86 -22.71
C ALA A 295 -23.28 13.15 -23.47
N HIS A 296 -22.16 12.82 -22.81
CA HIS A 296 -21.09 12.02 -23.40
C HIS A 296 -21.52 10.59 -23.73
N ASP A 297 -22.27 9.93 -22.85
CA ASP A 297 -22.73 8.55 -23.06
C ASP A 297 -23.66 8.45 -24.29
N LEU A 298 -24.47 9.48 -24.55
CA LEU A 298 -25.30 9.56 -25.76
C LEU A 298 -24.47 9.92 -27.01
N LEU A 299 -23.50 10.83 -26.87
CA LEU A 299 -22.59 11.19 -27.96
C LEU A 299 -21.77 9.98 -28.44
N ASP A 300 -21.27 9.17 -27.50
CA ASP A 300 -20.59 7.90 -27.77
C ASP A 300 -21.48 6.93 -28.56
N GLN A 301 -22.79 6.89 -28.29
CA GLN A 301 -23.74 6.06 -29.02
C GLN A 301 -23.97 6.56 -30.45
N VAL A 302 -24.03 7.88 -30.64
CA VAL A 302 -24.10 8.50 -31.97
C VAL A 302 -22.84 8.17 -32.76
N GLU A 303 -21.65 8.41 -32.20
CA GLU A 303 -20.36 8.15 -32.86
C GLU A 303 -20.15 6.67 -33.22
N ARG A 304 -20.67 5.73 -32.42
CA ARG A 304 -20.59 4.29 -32.71
C ARG A 304 -21.53 3.85 -33.84
N ARG A 305 -22.66 4.53 -34.00
CA ARG A 305 -23.68 4.18 -35.00
C ARG A 305 -23.54 4.97 -36.30
N SER A 306 -22.73 6.03 -36.30
CA SER A 306 -22.37 6.82 -37.48
C SER A 306 -21.10 6.33 -38.19
N ARG A 307 -20.48 5.25 -37.71
CA ARG A 307 -19.31 4.58 -38.32
C ARG A 307 -19.75 3.27 -38.96
#